data_AF-A0A7N0ZYD6-F1
#
_entry.id   AF-A0A7N0ZYD6-F1
#
_cell.length_a   1.000
_cell.length_b   1.000
_cell.length_c   1.000
_cell.angle_alpha   90.00
_cell.angle_beta   90.00
_cell.angle_gamma   90.00
#
_symmetry.space_group_name_H-M   'P 1'
#
loop_
_entity.id
_entity.type
_entity.pdbx_description
1 polymer ?
#
loop_
_entity_poly.entity_id
_entity_poly.type
_entity_poly.pdbx_seq_one_letter_code
_entity_poly.pdbx_strand_id
1 'polypeptide(L)'
;MAGRSLIFIPSAAVGHLTSTIEIAKILLSRDPTLSITFLIIRRPGRTSSVTSDNTSDRLRFLDVPNEASDANADMLTFVPSKKPAVKKMVTEITESRRLAGFVVDMLCTAMIDVAAELGVPCYTYITSGASFLTLQLHLQKLCDDGLDADEFEDDCDMELSLPGFSNSIPASRVHRIRPVCSACLLHRAGGQGQR
;
A
#
# COMPACT_ATOMS: atom_id res chain seq x y z
N MET A 1 -10.59 24.95 -15.00
CA MET A 1 -9.32 24.34 -14.58
C MET A 1 -9.49 22.82 -14.63
N ALA A 2 -8.55 22.08 -15.20
CA ALA A 2 -8.64 20.61 -15.22
C ALA A 2 -8.57 20.08 -13.79
N GLY A 3 -9.55 19.26 -13.40
CA GLY A 3 -9.58 18.63 -12.08
C GLY A 3 -8.40 17.68 -11.87
N ARG A 4 -7.97 17.52 -10.62
CA ARG A 4 -6.88 16.61 -10.22
C ARG A 4 -7.45 15.25 -9.83
N SER A 5 -6.73 14.18 -10.13
CA SER A 5 -7.11 12.82 -9.74
C SER A 5 -6.06 12.17 -8.85
N LEU A 6 -6.50 11.50 -7.79
CA LEU A 6 -5.66 10.58 -7.02
C LEU A 6 -6.14 9.15 -7.24
N ILE A 7 -5.19 8.24 -7.32
CA ILE A 7 -5.45 6.81 -7.39
C ILE A 7 -5.19 6.21 -6.01
N PHE A 8 -6.20 5.58 -5.43
CA PHE A 8 -6.11 4.91 -4.15
C PHE A 8 -6.07 3.40 -4.37
N ILE A 9 -5.10 2.72 -3.78
CA ILE A 9 -4.96 1.25 -3.87
C ILE A 9 -4.92 0.68 -2.46
N PRO A 10 -6.09 0.45 -1.84
CA PRO A 10 -6.18 -0.15 -0.52
C PRO A 10 -5.97 -1.67 -0.57
N SER A 11 -5.60 -2.26 0.57
CA SER A 11 -5.81 -3.69 0.80
C SER A 11 -7.33 -3.97 0.85
N ALA A 12 -7.79 -5.04 0.20
CA ALA A 12 -9.20 -5.39 0.11
C ALA A 12 -9.81 -5.96 1.42
N ALA A 13 -9.11 -5.85 2.55
CA ALA A 13 -9.63 -6.19 3.88
C ALA A 13 -10.51 -5.06 4.42
N VAL A 14 -11.62 -5.41 5.10
CA VAL A 14 -12.64 -4.45 5.57
C VAL A 14 -12.02 -3.30 6.38
N GLY A 15 -11.16 -3.60 7.37
CA GLY A 15 -10.53 -2.56 8.20
C GLY A 15 -9.65 -1.59 7.40
N HIS A 16 -8.89 -2.09 6.43
CA HIS A 16 -8.05 -1.26 5.57
C HIS A 16 -8.91 -0.37 4.67
N LEU A 17 -9.93 -0.95 4.05
CA LEU A 17 -10.80 -0.27 3.10
C LEU A 17 -11.65 0.81 3.77
N THR A 18 -12.27 0.52 4.92
CA THR A 18 -13.05 1.49 5.68
C THR A 18 -12.20 2.70 6.08
N SER A 19 -11.02 2.47 6.68
CA SER A 19 -10.11 3.55 7.07
C SER A 19 -9.67 4.40 5.87
N THR A 20 -9.35 3.75 4.74
CA THR A 20 -8.91 4.43 3.53
C THR A 20 -10.04 5.24 2.87
N ILE A 21 -11.29 4.76 2.93
CA ILE A 21 -12.46 5.49 2.43
C ILE A 21 -12.68 6.77 3.23
N GLU A 22 -12.55 6.71 4.56
CA GLU A 22 -12.77 7.90 5.41
C GLU A 22 -11.72 9.00 5.14
N ILE A 23 -10.44 8.65 4.99
CA ILE A 23 -9.43 9.65 4.61
C ILE A 23 -9.70 10.22 3.22
N ALA A 24 -10.16 9.42 2.25
CA ALA A 24 -10.52 9.90 0.93
C ALA A 24 -11.69 10.90 0.97
N LYS A 25 -12.73 10.64 1.80
CA LYS A 25 -13.83 11.58 2.02
C LYS A 25 -13.34 12.91 2.60
N ILE A 26 -12.41 12.87 3.56
CA ILE A 26 -11.79 14.08 4.15
C ILE A 26 -11.00 14.87 3.10
N LEU A 27 -10.26 14.21 2.21
CA LEU A 27 -9.54 14.90 1.14
C LEU A 27 -10.49 15.56 0.13
N LEU A 28 -11.57 14.87 -0.25
CA LEU A 28 -12.60 15.37 -1.17
C LEU A 28 -13.43 16.53 -0.60
N SER A 29 -13.57 16.62 0.73
CA SER A 29 -14.25 17.75 1.38
C SER A 29 -13.37 19.00 1.44
N ARG A 30 -12.03 18.83 1.44
CA ARG A 30 -11.05 19.92 1.49
C ARG A 30 -10.73 20.49 0.11
N ASP A 31 -10.84 19.70 -0.95
CA ASP A 31 -10.55 20.13 -2.31
C ASP A 31 -11.71 19.82 -3.28
N PRO A 32 -12.51 20.83 -3.67
CA PRO A 32 -13.60 20.67 -4.63
C PRO A 32 -13.16 20.15 -6.00
N THR A 33 -11.91 20.43 -6.40
CA THR A 33 -11.35 20.08 -7.72
C THR A 33 -10.70 18.70 -7.76
N LEU A 34 -10.61 18.03 -6.60
CA LEU A 34 -10.06 16.70 -6.46
C LEU A 34 -11.11 15.63 -6.78
N SER A 35 -10.65 14.59 -7.47
CA SER A 35 -11.36 13.32 -7.65
C SER A 35 -10.47 12.19 -7.17
N ILE A 36 -11.08 11.13 -6.66
CA ILE A 36 -10.41 9.95 -6.14
C ILE A 36 -11.00 8.72 -6.82
N THR A 37 -10.14 7.88 -7.37
CA THR A 37 -10.52 6.56 -7.86
C THR A 37 -9.82 5.50 -7.03
N PHE A 38 -10.61 4.62 -6.43
CA PHE A 38 -10.13 3.41 -5.77
C PHE A 38 -9.95 2.31 -6.80
N LEU A 39 -8.76 1.72 -6.87
CA LEU A 39 -8.48 0.49 -7.61
C LEU A 39 -8.36 -0.66 -6.62
N ILE A 40 -9.38 -1.52 -6.57
CA ILE A 40 -9.47 -2.60 -5.58
C ILE A 40 -8.91 -3.88 -6.19
N ILE A 41 -7.81 -4.37 -5.61
CA ILE A 41 -7.22 -5.66 -5.97
C ILE A 41 -7.88 -6.75 -5.12
N ARG A 42 -8.85 -7.48 -5.68
CA ARG A 42 -9.54 -8.58 -4.99
C ARG A 42 -8.91 -9.93 -5.30
N ARG A 43 -8.74 -10.75 -4.27
CA ARG A 43 -8.37 -12.17 -4.42
C ARG A 43 -9.57 -12.96 -4.99
N PRO A 44 -9.35 -13.97 -5.84
CA PRO A 44 -10.41 -14.88 -6.25
C PRO A 44 -11.13 -15.46 -5.01
N GLY A 45 -12.45 -15.55 -5.06
CA GLY A 45 -13.26 -16.13 -3.98
C GLY A 45 -13.52 -15.23 -2.76
N ARG A 46 -12.98 -14.00 -2.71
CA ARG A 46 -13.33 -13.02 -1.66
C ARG A 46 -14.26 -11.94 -2.22
N THR A 47 -15.52 -11.99 -1.83
CA THR A 47 -16.49 -10.92 -2.08
C THR A 47 -16.38 -9.88 -0.96
N SER A 48 -15.51 -8.88 -1.12
CA SER A 48 -15.67 -7.66 -0.31
C SER A 48 -16.79 -6.84 -0.94
N SER A 49 -17.86 -6.64 -0.16
CA SER A 49 -19.10 -6.00 -0.59
C SER A 49 -18.99 -4.48 -0.75
N VAL A 50 -17.87 -3.97 -1.25
CA VAL A 50 -17.88 -2.61 -1.82
C VAL A 50 -18.53 -2.75 -3.18
N THR A 51 -19.86 -2.73 -3.12
CA THR A 51 -20.71 -2.48 -4.26
C THR A 51 -20.16 -1.23 -4.94
N SER A 52 -20.08 -1.30 -6.25
CA SER A 52 -19.83 -0.20 -7.17
C SER A 52 -20.96 0.85 -7.11
N ASP A 53 -21.34 1.25 -5.90
CA ASP A 53 -22.07 2.48 -5.65
C ASP A 53 -21.04 3.58 -5.89
N ASN A 54 -21.02 4.09 -7.12
CA ASN A 54 -20.38 5.37 -7.43
C ASN A 54 -21.08 6.42 -6.56
N THR A 55 -20.61 6.57 -5.33
CA THR A 55 -21.18 7.49 -4.34
C THR A 55 -21.15 8.95 -4.81
N SER A 56 -20.31 9.27 -5.80
CA SER A 56 -20.22 10.58 -6.49
C SER A 56 -19.34 10.51 -7.74
N ASP A 57 -19.52 11.42 -8.70
CA ASP A 57 -18.59 11.63 -9.84
C ASP A 57 -17.12 11.86 -9.42
N ARG A 58 -16.90 12.27 -8.16
CA ARG A 58 -15.57 12.52 -7.59
C ARG A 58 -15.01 11.35 -6.80
N LEU A 59 -15.79 10.31 -6.50
CA LEU A 59 -15.37 9.15 -5.73
C LEU A 59 -15.84 7.87 -6.41
N ARG A 60 -14.90 7.18 -7.08
CA ARG A 60 -15.18 5.98 -7.86
C ARG A 60 -14.47 4.77 -7.27
N PHE A 61 -15.09 3.60 -7.40
CA PHE A 61 -14.52 2.32 -7.02
C PHE A 61 -14.47 1.42 -8.26
N LEU A 62 -13.28 0.97 -8.63
CA LEU A 62 -13.06 0.09 -9.77
C LEU A 62 -12.30 -1.15 -9.31
N ASP A 63 -12.74 -2.31 -9.75
CA ASP A 63 -12.04 -3.56 -9.50
C ASP A 63 -10.93 -3.74 -10.53
N VAL A 64 -9.74 -4.12 -10.05
CA VAL A 64 -8.63 -4.49 -10.93
C VAL A 64 -8.92 -5.88 -11.50
N PRO A 65 -8.90 -6.05 -12.84
CA PRO A 65 -9.16 -7.34 -13.48
C PRO A 65 -8.26 -8.44 -12.90
N ASN A 66 -8.90 -9.57 -12.64
CA ASN A 66 -8.23 -10.74 -12.11
C ASN A 66 -8.42 -11.90 -13.08
N GLU A 67 -7.41 -12.14 -13.91
CA GLU A 67 -7.27 -13.43 -14.60
C GLU A 67 -7.27 -14.53 -13.53
N ALA A 68 -8.01 -15.62 -13.77
CA ALA A 68 -8.24 -16.70 -12.80
C ALA A 68 -6.91 -17.28 -12.29
N SER A 69 -6.37 -16.66 -11.26
CA SER A 69 -5.16 -17.07 -10.57
C SER A 69 -5.53 -17.96 -9.39
N ASP A 70 -4.58 -18.78 -8.97
CA ASP A 70 -4.71 -19.65 -7.81
C ASP A 70 -5.19 -18.86 -6.58
N ALA A 71 -6.29 -19.29 -5.95
CA ALA A 71 -6.87 -18.62 -4.78
C ALA A 71 -5.91 -18.62 -3.57
N ASN A 72 -4.84 -19.42 -3.65
CA ASN A 72 -3.79 -19.55 -2.65
C ASN A 72 -2.53 -18.73 -2.95
N ALA A 73 -2.53 -17.88 -3.98
CA ALA A 73 -1.37 -17.06 -4.30
C ALA A 73 -0.97 -16.16 -3.11
N ASP A 74 0.31 -16.20 -2.76
CA ASP A 74 0.90 -15.34 -1.75
C ASP A 74 0.68 -13.87 -2.13
N MET A 75 0.29 -13.03 -1.16
CA MET A 75 0.07 -11.60 -1.37
C MET A 75 1.30 -10.91 -1.95
N LEU A 76 2.50 -11.37 -1.58
CA LEU A 76 3.77 -10.83 -2.06
C LEU A 76 4.00 -11.05 -3.55
N THR A 77 3.37 -12.06 -4.16
CA THR A 77 3.46 -12.33 -5.62
C THR A 77 2.20 -11.87 -6.35
N PHE A 78 1.04 -12.03 -5.71
CA PHE A 78 -0.26 -11.66 -6.27
C PHE A 78 -0.36 -10.16 -6.53
N VAL A 79 0.00 -9.30 -5.57
CA VAL A 79 -0.12 -7.84 -5.77
C VAL A 79 0.80 -7.34 -6.89
N PRO A 80 2.11 -7.69 -6.94
CA PRO A 80 2.96 -7.32 -8.07
C PRO A 80 2.45 -7.80 -9.44
N SER A 81 1.81 -8.97 -9.52
CA SER A 81 1.24 -9.46 -10.78
C SER A 81 0.19 -8.52 -11.39
N LYS A 82 -0.40 -7.62 -10.58
CA LYS A 82 -1.44 -6.67 -11.00
C LYS A 82 -0.89 -5.35 -11.53
N LYS A 83 0.42 -5.10 -11.47
CA LYS A 83 1.03 -3.85 -11.97
C LYS A 83 0.62 -3.51 -13.42
N PRO A 84 0.63 -4.45 -14.39
CA PRO A 84 0.26 -4.12 -15.77
C PRO A 84 -1.20 -3.67 -15.91
N ALA A 85 -2.12 -4.37 -15.22
CA ALA A 85 -3.54 -4.04 -15.23
C ALA A 85 -3.81 -2.67 -14.58
N VAL A 86 -3.20 -2.41 -13.43
CA VAL A 86 -3.28 -1.11 -12.74
C VAL A 86 -2.76 0.00 -13.64
N LYS A 87 -1.59 -0.16 -14.25
CA LYS A 87 -1.00 0.84 -15.15
C LYS A 87 -1.95 1.18 -16.31
N LYS A 88 -2.52 0.15 -16.96
CA LYS A 88 -3.48 0.33 -18.04
C LYS A 88 -4.71 1.13 -17.60
N MET A 89 -5.35 0.72 -16.50
CA MET A 89 -6.54 1.42 -15.97
C MET A 89 -6.23 2.88 -15.59
N VAL A 90 -5.08 3.15 -14.98
CA VAL A 90 -4.69 4.52 -14.62
C VAL A 90 -4.49 5.38 -15.86
N THR A 91 -3.83 4.87 -16.89
CA THR A 91 -3.67 5.60 -18.16
C THR A 91 -5.04 6.01 -18.71
N GLU A 92 -5.98 5.08 -18.82
CA GLU A 92 -7.36 5.33 -19.29
C GLU A 92 -8.11 6.36 -18.42
N ILE A 93 -7.97 6.28 -17.08
CA ILE A 93 -8.58 7.24 -16.15
C ILE A 93 -8.04 8.67 -16.39
N THR A 94 -6.76 8.79 -16.71
CA THR A 94 -6.02 10.05 -16.75
C THR A 94 -6.07 10.77 -18.10
N GLU A 95 -6.65 10.16 -19.14
CA GLU A 95 -6.94 10.82 -20.41
C GLU A 95 -7.85 12.05 -20.22
N SER A 96 -8.71 12.03 -19.20
CA SER A 96 -9.69 13.09 -18.91
C SER A 96 -9.26 14.07 -17.82
N ARG A 97 -8.25 13.72 -16.99
CA ARG A 97 -7.89 14.47 -15.77
C ARG A 97 -6.41 14.34 -15.45
N ARG A 98 -5.82 15.39 -14.87
CA ARG A 98 -4.41 15.37 -14.47
C ARG A 98 -4.21 14.47 -13.25
N LEU A 99 -3.42 13.41 -13.42
CA LEU A 99 -2.96 12.56 -12.33
C LEU A 99 -2.09 13.35 -11.35
N ALA A 100 -2.49 13.39 -10.08
CA ALA A 100 -1.75 14.05 -9.01
C ALA A 100 -0.86 13.10 -8.22
N GLY A 101 -1.16 11.80 -8.22
CA GLY A 101 -0.38 10.80 -7.51
C GLY A 101 -1.17 9.58 -7.08
N PHE A 102 -0.49 8.70 -6.36
CA PHE A 102 -1.01 7.47 -5.79
C PHE A 102 -1.03 7.54 -4.26
N VAL A 103 -2.02 6.89 -3.65
CA VAL A 103 -2.05 6.55 -2.23
C VAL A 103 -2.23 5.04 -2.13
N VAL A 104 -1.21 4.34 -1.62
CA VAL A 104 -1.16 2.88 -1.58
C VAL A 104 -1.17 2.39 -0.14
N ASP A 105 -1.89 1.32 0.14
CA ASP A 105 -1.82 0.63 1.43
C ASP A 105 -0.43 0.02 1.66
N MET A 106 -0.04 -0.17 2.92
CA MET A 106 1.21 -0.84 3.29
C MET A 106 1.37 -2.24 2.68
N LEU A 107 0.27 -2.95 2.41
CA LEU A 107 0.27 -4.26 1.76
C LEU A 107 0.25 -4.17 0.23
N CYS A 108 0.25 -2.96 -0.34
CA CYS A 108 0.16 -2.69 -1.77
C CYS A 108 1.34 -1.84 -2.29
N THR A 109 2.45 -1.79 -1.55
CA THR A 109 3.63 -0.98 -1.90
C THR A 109 4.30 -1.37 -3.22
N ALA A 110 4.07 -2.58 -3.74
CA ALA A 110 4.48 -2.94 -5.09
C ALA A 110 3.97 -1.95 -6.16
N MET A 111 2.86 -1.24 -5.91
CA MET A 111 2.31 -0.24 -6.84
C MET A 111 3.10 1.08 -6.86
N ILE A 112 4.07 1.27 -5.97
CA ILE A 112 5.00 2.40 -6.03
C ILE A 112 5.74 2.41 -7.37
N ASP A 113 6.13 1.24 -7.88
CA ASP A 113 6.80 1.13 -9.18
C ASP A 113 5.94 1.65 -10.32
N VAL A 114 4.63 1.39 -10.28
CA VAL A 114 3.69 1.90 -11.30
C VAL A 114 3.60 3.42 -11.24
N ALA A 115 3.55 4.00 -10.03
CA ALA A 115 3.55 5.45 -9.86
C ALA A 115 4.87 6.08 -10.35
N ALA A 116 6.01 5.41 -10.10
CA ALA A 116 7.32 5.83 -10.57
C ALA A 116 7.42 5.81 -12.10
N GLU A 117 6.95 4.74 -12.75
CA GLU A 117 6.87 4.63 -14.21
C GLU A 117 5.97 5.71 -14.84
N LEU A 118 4.92 6.15 -14.12
CA LEU A 118 4.03 7.24 -14.54
C LEU A 118 4.55 8.63 -14.16
N GLY A 119 5.70 8.73 -13.49
CA GLY A 119 6.33 10.00 -13.12
C GLY A 119 5.56 10.82 -12.09
N VAL A 120 4.74 10.19 -11.24
CA VAL A 120 3.92 10.87 -10.22
C VAL A 120 4.31 10.47 -8.79
N PRO A 121 4.02 11.31 -7.78
CA PRO A 121 4.29 10.95 -6.39
C PRO A 121 3.41 9.78 -5.94
N CYS A 122 3.93 8.99 -5.00
CA CYS A 122 3.21 7.90 -4.33
C CYS A 122 3.36 8.06 -2.82
N TYR A 123 2.25 7.93 -2.10
CA TYR A 123 2.19 8.02 -0.65
C TYR A 123 1.72 6.67 -0.09
N THR A 124 2.38 6.18 0.96
CA THR A 124 1.92 4.98 1.66
C THR A 124 0.98 5.37 2.79
N TYR A 125 -0.23 4.82 2.79
CA TYR A 125 -1.19 4.94 3.88
C TYR A 125 -1.08 3.72 4.79
N ILE A 126 -0.66 3.96 6.03
CA ILE A 126 -0.60 2.93 7.08
C ILE A 126 -1.94 2.94 7.80
N THR A 127 -2.73 1.89 7.62
CA THR A 127 -4.04 1.70 8.28
C THR A 127 -3.93 1.21 9.72
N SER A 128 -2.71 1.09 10.23
CA SER A 128 -2.34 0.67 11.58
C SER A 128 -1.80 1.84 12.42
N GLY A 129 -1.53 1.59 13.69
CA GLY A 129 -0.94 2.59 14.60
C GLY A 129 0.54 2.85 14.35
N ALA A 130 1.05 3.95 14.90
CA ALA A 130 2.46 4.35 14.78
C ALA A 130 3.43 3.27 15.31
N SER A 131 3.05 2.55 16.38
CA SER A 131 3.86 1.46 16.93
C SER A 131 4.12 0.34 15.92
N PHE A 132 3.14 0.04 15.05
CA PHE A 132 3.31 -0.96 13.99
C PHE A 132 4.28 -0.46 12.90
N LEU A 133 4.18 0.82 12.52
CA LEU A 133 5.14 1.43 11.60
C LEU A 133 6.56 1.39 12.18
N THR A 134 6.72 1.70 13.47
CA THR A 134 8.04 1.64 14.12
C THR A 134 8.59 0.23 14.15
N LEU A 135 7.77 -0.77 14.45
CA LEU A 135 8.15 -2.17 14.34
C LEU A 135 8.62 -2.49 12.91
N GLN A 136 7.86 -2.08 11.89
CA GLN A 136 8.18 -2.37 10.50
C GLN A 136 9.49 -1.73 10.04
N LEU A 137 9.76 -0.48 10.44
CA LEU A 137 11.03 0.20 10.16
C LEU A 137 12.20 -0.44 10.90
N HIS A 138 11.97 -0.93 12.12
CA HIS A 138 13.00 -1.62 12.89
C HIS A 138 13.35 -2.97 12.28
N LEU A 139 12.35 -3.77 11.93
CA LEU A 139 12.56 -5.04 11.22
C LEU A 139 13.29 -4.82 9.89
N GLN A 140 12.97 -3.74 9.18
CA GLN A 140 13.69 -3.40 7.96
C GLN A 140 15.18 -3.15 8.21
N LYS A 141 15.50 -2.38 9.24
CA LYS A 141 16.88 -2.13 9.64
C LYS A 141 17.62 -3.43 9.97
N LEU A 142 16.99 -4.34 10.73
CA LEU A 142 17.60 -5.62 11.07
C LEU A 142 17.91 -6.46 9.81
N CYS A 143 17.01 -6.48 8.84
CA CYS A 143 17.26 -7.15 7.56
C CYS A 143 18.38 -6.49 6.75
N ASP A 144 18.43 -5.15 6.74
CA ASP A 144 19.51 -4.40 6.06
C ASP A 144 20.88 -4.65 6.72
N ASP A 145 20.89 -4.90 8.04
CA ASP A 145 22.06 -5.26 8.84
C ASP A 145 22.45 -6.77 8.70
N GLY A 146 21.70 -7.54 7.90
CA GLY A 146 22.01 -8.92 7.54
C GLY A 146 21.34 -10.02 8.36
N LEU A 147 20.39 -9.68 9.24
CA LEU A 147 19.56 -10.66 9.96
C LEU A 147 18.47 -11.18 9.02
N ASP A 148 18.47 -12.49 8.77
CA ASP A 148 17.44 -13.09 7.92
C ASP A 148 16.13 -13.19 8.70
N ALA A 149 15.00 -12.82 8.06
CA ALA A 149 13.70 -12.82 8.74
C ALA A 149 13.29 -14.24 9.20
N ASP A 150 13.90 -15.26 8.60
CA ASP A 150 13.69 -16.67 8.91
C ASP A 150 14.45 -17.09 10.19
N GLU A 151 15.45 -16.33 10.67
CA GLU A 151 16.12 -16.59 11.98
C GLU A 151 15.18 -16.33 13.18
N PHE A 152 14.10 -15.56 12.98
CA PHE A 152 13.07 -15.35 14.01
C PHE A 152 12.15 -16.57 14.23
N GLU A 153 12.16 -17.55 13.32
CA GLU A 153 11.36 -18.78 13.48
C GLU A 153 12.05 -19.79 14.41
N ASP A 154 13.38 -19.78 14.50
CA ASP A 154 14.17 -20.77 15.24
C ASP A 154 14.45 -20.37 16.70
N ASP A 155 14.48 -19.06 17.03
CA ASP A 155 14.80 -18.59 18.38
C ASP A 155 13.58 -17.96 19.08
N CYS A 156 12.81 -18.81 19.78
CA CYS A 156 11.60 -18.42 20.51
C CYS A 156 11.86 -17.51 21.71
N ASP A 157 13.10 -17.48 22.22
CA ASP A 157 13.50 -16.70 23.40
C ASP A 157 14.15 -15.35 23.04
N MET A 158 14.32 -15.06 21.74
CA MET A 158 14.86 -13.78 21.28
C MET A 158 13.87 -12.65 21.60
N GLU A 159 14.33 -11.65 22.34
CA GLU A 159 13.56 -10.47 22.72
C GLU A 159 13.96 -9.25 21.88
N LEU A 160 13.01 -8.69 21.13
CA LEU A 160 13.22 -7.51 20.30
C LEU A 160 12.96 -6.23 21.08
N SER A 161 14.01 -5.44 21.26
CA SER A 161 13.93 -4.11 21.87
C SER A 161 13.62 -3.08 20.79
N LEU A 162 12.35 -2.72 20.65
CA LEU A 162 11.89 -1.80 19.62
C LEU A 162 11.90 -0.35 20.13
N PRO A 163 12.41 0.62 19.34
CA PRO A 163 12.21 2.02 19.63
C PRO A 163 10.72 2.34 19.84
N GLY A 164 10.37 3.08 20.89
CA GLY A 164 8.98 3.46 21.18
C GLY A 164 8.14 2.41 21.90
N PHE A 165 8.69 1.23 22.21
CA PHE A 165 8.07 0.26 23.10
C PHE A 165 8.77 0.28 24.47
N SER A 166 7.97 0.33 25.55
CA SER A 166 8.52 0.29 26.92
C SER A 166 9.00 -1.10 27.34
N ASN A 167 8.53 -2.14 26.66
CA ASN A 167 8.87 -3.54 26.94
C ASN A 167 9.42 -4.18 25.65
N SER A 168 10.34 -5.13 25.82
CA SER A 168 10.77 -6.00 24.73
C SER A 168 9.61 -6.87 24.23
N ILE A 169 9.67 -7.22 22.95
CA ILE A 169 8.66 -8.08 22.30
C ILE A 169 9.33 -9.39 21.91
N PRO A 170 8.75 -10.56 22.27
CA PRO A 170 9.28 -11.83 21.82
C PRO A 170 9.27 -11.92 20.28
N ALA A 171 10.37 -12.39 19.69
CA ALA A 171 10.53 -12.65 18.26
C ALA A 171 9.40 -13.53 17.70
N SER A 172 8.96 -14.51 18.48
CA SER A 172 7.81 -15.37 18.17
C SER A 172 6.50 -14.61 17.93
N ARG A 173 6.37 -13.34 18.37
CA ARG A 173 5.19 -12.50 18.09
C ARG A 173 5.30 -11.73 16.77
N VAL A 174 6.48 -11.66 16.18
CA VAL A 174 6.74 -10.87 14.97
C VAL A 174 7.33 -11.67 13.81
N HIS A 175 7.69 -12.96 13.99
CA HIS A 175 8.26 -13.83 12.96
C HIS A 175 7.47 -13.86 11.63
N ARG A 176 6.14 -13.67 11.68
CA ARG A 176 5.29 -13.62 10.47
C ARG A 176 5.16 -12.22 9.84
N ILE A 177 5.69 -11.20 10.50
CA ILE A 177 5.65 -9.82 10.02
C ILE A 177 6.92 -9.60 9.22
N ARG A 178 6.82 -9.73 7.89
CA ARG A 178 7.92 -9.35 7.02
C ARG A 178 8.01 -7.81 6.90
N PRO A 179 9.22 -7.25 6.80
CA PRO A 179 9.38 -5.84 6.50
C PRO A 179 8.63 -5.49 5.21
N VAL A 180 8.03 -4.29 5.15
CA VAL A 180 7.53 -3.75 3.89
C VAL A 180 8.73 -3.29 3.07
N CYS A 181 9.33 -4.27 2.37
CA CYS A 181 10.38 -4.17 1.35
C CYS A 181 11.48 -3.11 1.56
N SER A 182 12.71 -3.58 1.79
CA SER A 182 13.98 -2.82 1.90
C SER A 182 14.16 -1.76 0.80
N ALA A 183 13.74 -2.07 -0.42
CA ALA A 183 13.96 -1.20 -1.57
C ALA A 183 12.99 0.00 -1.66
N CYS A 184 11.82 -0.02 -1.01
CA CYS A 184 10.76 0.97 -1.28
C CYS A 184 10.72 2.15 -0.30
N LEU A 185 11.11 1.96 0.97
CA LEU A 185 10.97 3.02 1.99
C LEU A 185 12.19 3.96 2.04
N LEU A 186 13.38 3.51 1.62
CA LEU A 186 14.63 4.26 1.77
C LEU A 186 15.20 4.85 0.47
N HIS A 187 14.82 4.34 -0.72
CA HIS A 187 15.44 4.79 -1.97
C HIS A 187 15.06 6.21 -2.45
N ARG A 188 14.21 6.95 -1.73
CA ARG A 188 13.82 8.32 -2.11
C ARG A 188 14.05 9.40 -1.05
N ALA A 189 14.59 9.06 0.12
CA ALA A 189 15.09 10.09 1.05
C ALA A 189 16.47 10.63 0.60
N GLY A 190 17.21 9.87 -0.21
CA GLY A 190 18.47 10.29 -0.83
C GLY A 190 18.26 10.86 -2.22
N GLY A 191 17.66 12.05 -2.31
CA GLY A 191 17.81 12.88 -3.50
C GLY A 191 19.29 13.22 -3.66
N GLN A 192 20.03 12.48 -4.49
CA GLN A 192 21.34 12.88 -4.95
C GLN A 192 21.18 14.17 -5.78
N GLY A 193 21.32 15.30 -5.11
CA GLY A 193 21.91 16.46 -5.72
C GLY A 193 23.38 16.16 -5.97
N GLN A 194 23.75 15.95 -7.22
CA GLN A 194 25.10 16.18 -7.70
C GLN A 194 25.03 16.69 -9.14
N ARG A 195 25.88 17.69 -9.36
CA ARG A 195 25.94 18.65 -10.46
C ARG A 195 26.08 18.03 -11.85
#